data_AF-A0A968XIQ0-F1
#
_entry.id   AF-A0A968XIQ0-F1
#
_cell.length_a   1.000
_cell.length_b   1.000
_cell.length_c   1.000
_cell.angle_alpha   90.00
_cell.angle_beta   90.00
_cell.angle_gamma   90.00
#
_symmetry.space_group_name_H-M   'P 1'
#
loop_
_entity.id
_entity.type
_entity.pdbx_description
1 polymer ?
#
loop_
_entity_poly.entity_id
_entity_poly.type
_entity_poly.pdbx_seq_one_letter_code
_entity_poly.pdbx_strand_id
1 'polypeptide(L)'
;MPTLIEDFFTNPTGNLGTIKCFPWNVGGKALLIGDSAHAIVPFYGQGMNASFEDCRILNQLIDKHDTDWETIFDEFTRIRKPNADAIADMAEENFYEMRDAVADETFQKKRQLETLLEQTFPDYFSKYSMVTFREDLPYATAKEKGNAQDRLLMEICSGIDDVSELDLNEVLEKVKTI
;
A
#
# COMPACT_ATOMS: atom_id res chain seq x y z
N MET A 1 28.33 11.36 2.77
CA MET A 1 28.72 10.27 3.69
C MET A 1 30.23 10.31 3.90
N PRO A 2 30.71 10.85 5.04
CA PRO A 2 32.15 10.97 5.30
C PRO A 2 32.87 9.62 5.49
N THR A 3 32.14 8.55 5.79
CA THR A 3 32.65 7.20 6.12
C THR A 3 32.29 6.13 5.09
N LEU A 4 31.89 6.51 3.87
CA LEU A 4 31.31 5.61 2.86
C LEU A 4 32.07 4.29 2.63
N ILE A 5 33.41 4.35 2.51
CA ILE A 5 34.23 3.16 2.28
C ILE A 5 34.16 2.22 3.48
N GLU A 6 34.31 2.77 4.69
CA GLU A 6 34.21 2.01 5.93
C GLU A 6 32.81 1.40 6.08
N ASP A 7 31.77 2.19 5.86
CA ASP A 7 30.37 1.75 5.96
C ASP A 7 30.05 0.62 4.96
N PHE A 8 30.57 0.70 3.73
CA PHE A 8 30.30 -0.31 2.70
C PHE A 8 30.92 -1.67 3.03
N PHE A 9 32.14 -1.69 3.58
CA PHE A 9 32.83 -2.94 3.91
C PHE A 9 32.48 -3.49 5.29
N THR A 10 32.01 -2.65 6.22
CA THR A 10 31.66 -3.07 7.59
C THR A 10 30.19 -3.46 7.75
N ASN A 11 29.27 -2.82 7.03
CA ASN A 11 27.84 -3.15 7.15
C ASN A 11 27.49 -4.36 6.27
N PRO A 12 26.88 -5.41 6.83
CA PRO A 12 26.47 -6.57 6.05
C PRO A 12 25.35 -6.19 5.06
N THR A 13 25.37 -6.82 3.88
CA THR A 13 24.26 -6.69 2.92
C THR A 13 23.01 -7.37 3.48
N GLY A 14 21.93 -6.61 3.65
CA GLY A 14 20.64 -7.14 4.09
C GLY A 14 19.91 -7.88 2.97
N ASN A 15 19.22 -8.96 3.32
CA ASN A 15 18.30 -9.65 2.42
C ASN A 15 16.90 -9.05 2.54
N LEU A 16 16.24 -8.86 1.41
CA LEU A 16 14.87 -8.37 1.33
C LEU A 16 13.99 -9.46 0.73
N GLY A 17 12.79 -9.64 1.26
CA GLY A 17 11.85 -10.60 0.73
C GLY A 17 10.44 -10.36 1.28
N THR A 18 9.47 -10.87 0.53
CA THR A 18 8.07 -10.89 0.92
C THR A 18 7.68 -12.30 1.33
N ILE A 19 7.01 -12.44 2.47
CA ILE A 19 6.46 -13.71 2.96
C ILE A 19 4.96 -13.53 3.11
N LYS A 20 4.19 -14.36 2.41
CA LYS A 20 2.74 -14.50 2.60
C LYS A 20 2.47 -15.90 3.12
N CYS A 21 2.08 -16.02 4.38
CA CYS A 21 1.70 -17.31 4.97
C CYS A 21 0.20 -17.34 5.28
N PHE A 22 -0.32 -18.56 5.47
CA PHE A 22 -1.67 -18.87 5.94
C PHE A 22 -1.71 -20.35 6.37
N PRO A 23 -2.48 -20.73 7.40
CA PRO A 23 -3.25 -19.88 8.33
C PRO A 23 -2.34 -19.12 9.29
N TRP A 24 -2.86 -18.05 9.92
CA TRP A 24 -2.11 -17.27 10.92
C TRP A 24 -2.38 -17.71 12.36
N ASN A 25 -3.37 -18.57 12.58
CA ASN A 25 -3.75 -18.99 13.91
C ASN A 25 -3.94 -20.51 14.03
N VAL A 26 -3.90 -21.00 15.27
CA VAL A 26 -4.21 -22.40 15.60
C VAL A 26 -5.09 -22.47 16.84
N GLY A 27 -6.39 -22.73 16.65
CA GLY A 27 -7.35 -23.18 17.66
C GLY A 27 -7.37 -22.34 18.95
N GLY A 28 -7.37 -21.01 18.82
CA GLY A 28 -7.37 -20.07 19.95
C GLY A 28 -6.09 -20.08 20.82
N LYS A 29 -5.03 -20.79 20.42
CA LYS A 29 -3.80 -20.97 21.23
C LYS A 29 -2.63 -20.13 20.78
N ALA A 30 -2.53 -19.86 19.49
CA ALA A 30 -1.45 -19.09 18.90
C ALA A 30 -1.97 -18.27 17.72
N LEU A 31 -1.41 -17.07 17.56
CA LEU A 31 -1.67 -16.14 16.47
C LEU A 31 -0.35 -15.51 16.02
N LEU A 32 -0.11 -15.45 14.71
CA LEU A 32 0.95 -14.68 14.07
C LEU A 32 0.46 -13.25 13.79
N ILE A 33 1.32 -12.26 14.05
CA ILE A 33 1.07 -10.84 13.74
C ILE A 33 2.36 -10.16 13.24
N GLY A 34 2.23 -9.04 12.53
CA GLY A 34 3.35 -8.30 11.95
C GLY A 34 4.21 -9.16 11.01
N ASP A 35 5.52 -8.92 10.99
CA ASP A 35 6.46 -9.65 10.12
C ASP A 35 6.43 -11.18 10.28
N SER A 36 6.00 -11.71 11.43
CA SER A 36 5.82 -13.17 11.62
C SER A 36 4.70 -13.75 10.75
N ALA A 37 3.73 -12.93 10.37
CA ALA A 37 2.60 -13.26 9.51
C ALA A 37 2.76 -12.75 8.07
N HIS A 38 3.38 -11.57 7.91
CA HIS A 38 3.46 -10.85 6.64
C HIS A 38 4.72 -9.98 6.52
N ALA A 39 5.91 -10.59 6.48
CA ALA A 39 7.11 -9.84 6.11
C ALA A 39 6.97 -9.27 4.69
N ILE A 40 7.23 -7.97 4.53
CA ILE A 40 7.13 -7.28 3.23
C ILE A 40 8.42 -6.55 2.90
N VAL A 41 8.72 -6.40 1.61
CA VAL A 41 9.82 -5.55 1.15
C VAL A 41 9.58 -4.08 1.54
N PRO A 42 10.64 -3.30 1.85
CA PRO A 42 10.50 -1.99 2.49
C PRO A 42 10.14 -0.86 1.51
N PHE A 43 9.82 -1.16 0.25
CA PHE A 43 9.69 -0.16 -0.80
C PHE A 43 8.43 0.71 -0.69
N TYR A 44 7.48 0.37 0.19
CA TYR A 44 6.35 1.26 0.54
C TYR A 44 6.50 1.92 1.91
N GLY A 45 7.48 1.53 2.74
CA GLY A 45 7.63 2.04 4.11
C GLY A 45 6.48 1.67 5.06
N GLN A 46 5.71 0.61 4.76
CA GLN A 46 4.47 0.28 5.48
C GLN A 46 4.59 -0.94 6.42
N GLY A 47 5.72 -1.66 6.49
CA GLY A 47 5.82 -2.88 7.32
C GLY A 47 5.52 -2.62 8.81
N MET A 48 6.14 -1.58 9.38
CA MET A 48 5.86 -1.15 10.76
C MET A 48 4.41 -0.68 10.93
N ASN A 49 3.90 0.11 10.00
CA ASN A 49 2.53 0.66 10.07
C ASN A 49 1.48 -0.46 10.00
N ALA A 50 1.62 -1.41 9.08
CA ALA A 50 0.76 -2.58 8.98
C ALA A 50 0.82 -3.47 10.24
N SER A 51 2.02 -3.62 10.84
CA SER A 51 2.20 -4.34 12.11
C SER A 51 1.56 -3.62 13.31
N PHE A 52 1.57 -2.29 13.35
CA PHE A 52 0.84 -1.54 14.38
C PHE A 52 -0.66 -1.56 14.17
N GLU A 53 -1.11 -1.57 12.90
CA GLU A 53 -2.51 -1.76 12.58
C GLU A 53 -3.03 -3.14 13.04
N ASP A 54 -2.22 -4.20 12.92
CA ASP A 54 -2.53 -5.51 13.49
C ASP A 54 -2.78 -5.41 15.01
N CYS A 55 -1.89 -4.78 15.76
CA CYS A 55 -2.06 -4.60 17.21
C CYS A 55 -3.36 -3.86 17.55
N ARG A 56 -3.69 -2.80 16.81
CA ARG A 56 -4.92 -2.03 16.98
C ARG A 56 -6.17 -2.88 16.74
N ILE A 57 -6.20 -3.62 15.62
CA ILE A 57 -7.36 -4.45 15.25
C ILE A 57 -7.52 -5.62 16.21
N LEU A 58 -6.42 -6.26 16.62
CA LEU A 58 -6.47 -7.32 17.63
C LEU A 58 -7.04 -6.81 18.95
N ASN A 59 -6.61 -5.63 19.42
CA ASN A 59 -7.15 -5.04 20.64
C ASN A 59 -8.66 -4.75 20.53
N GLN A 60 -9.12 -4.21 19.40
CA GLN A 60 -10.54 -3.96 19.16
C GLN A 60 -11.38 -5.26 19.17
N LEU A 61 -10.81 -6.37 18.67
CA LEU A 61 -11.49 -7.66 18.70
C LEU A 61 -11.54 -8.26 20.11
N ILE A 62 -10.48 -8.07 20.91
CA ILE A 62 -10.48 -8.43 22.34
C ILE A 62 -11.58 -7.65 23.08
N ASP A 63 -11.69 -6.34 22.86
CA ASP A 63 -12.76 -5.53 23.47
C ASP A 63 -14.18 -6.00 23.06
N LYS A 64 -14.32 -6.50 21.83
CA LYS A 64 -15.60 -6.96 21.26
C LYS A 64 -16.01 -8.36 21.71
N HIS A 65 -15.05 -9.27 21.86
CA HIS A 65 -15.29 -10.70 22.08
C HIS A 65 -14.79 -11.22 23.45
N ASP A 66 -14.25 -10.34 24.28
CA ASP A 66 -13.66 -10.65 25.59
C ASP A 66 -12.54 -11.71 25.46
N THR A 67 -12.75 -12.92 25.99
CA THR A 67 -11.75 -13.99 26.07
C THR A 67 -12.02 -15.16 25.12
N ASP A 68 -12.94 -15.00 24.17
CA ASP A 68 -13.18 -15.99 23.11
C ASP A 68 -12.07 -15.94 22.03
N TRP A 69 -10.90 -16.49 22.39
CA TRP A 69 -9.68 -16.43 21.57
C TRP A 69 -9.81 -17.10 20.21
N GLU A 70 -10.62 -18.16 20.10
CA GLU A 70 -10.84 -18.84 18.83
C GLU A 70 -11.58 -17.91 17.85
N THR A 71 -12.68 -17.30 18.30
CA THR A 71 -13.40 -16.30 17.51
C THR A 71 -12.54 -15.07 17.20
N ILE A 72 -11.80 -14.54 18.18
CA ILE A 72 -10.91 -13.38 18.00
C ILE A 72 -9.87 -13.67 16.92
N PHE A 73 -9.19 -14.81 16.99
CA PHE A 73 -8.11 -15.14 16.05
C PHE A 73 -8.63 -15.42 14.64
N ASP A 74 -9.79 -16.06 14.50
CA ASP A 74 -10.42 -16.29 13.21
C ASP A 74 -10.90 -14.99 12.58
N GLU A 75 -11.55 -14.12 13.35
CA GLU A 75 -12.00 -12.82 12.86
C GLU A 75 -10.81 -11.92 12.49
N PHE A 76 -9.77 -11.89 13.33
CA PHE A 76 -8.54 -11.16 13.05
C PHE A 76 -7.89 -11.61 11.74
N THR A 77 -7.70 -12.92 11.56
CA THR A 77 -7.06 -13.49 10.37
C THR A 77 -7.87 -13.14 9.12
N ARG A 78 -9.21 -13.25 9.19
CA ARG A 78 -10.11 -12.92 8.09
C ARG A 78 -10.05 -11.44 7.69
N ILE A 79 -9.95 -10.53 8.67
CA ILE A 79 -9.88 -9.08 8.42
C ILE A 79 -8.51 -8.69 7.89
N ARG A 80 -7.44 -9.19 8.49
CA ARG A 80 -6.07 -8.73 8.22
C ARG A 80 -5.43 -9.35 7.01
N LYS A 81 -5.67 -10.63 6.73
CA LYS A 81 -4.99 -11.34 5.64
C LYS A 81 -5.14 -10.66 4.27
N PRO A 82 -6.34 -10.24 3.81
CA PRO A 82 -6.47 -9.52 2.54
C PRO A 82 -5.69 -8.20 2.50
N ASN A 83 -5.65 -7.48 3.63
CA ASN A 83 -4.97 -6.19 3.75
C ASN A 83 -3.45 -6.32 3.78
N ALA A 84 -2.93 -7.31 4.51
CA ALA A 84 -1.51 -7.63 4.54
C ALA A 84 -1.00 -8.09 3.16
N ASP A 85 -1.78 -8.94 2.47
CA ASP A 85 -1.42 -9.35 1.11
C ASP A 85 -1.45 -8.19 0.12
N ALA A 86 -2.41 -7.27 0.27
CA ALA A 86 -2.52 -6.09 -0.56
C ALA A 86 -1.34 -5.14 -0.37
N ILE A 87 -0.92 -4.85 0.87
CA ILE A 87 0.23 -3.98 1.10
C ILE A 87 1.55 -4.63 0.69
N ALA A 88 1.66 -5.95 0.84
CA ALA A 88 2.79 -6.72 0.33
C ALA A 88 2.91 -6.59 -1.20
N ASP A 89 1.80 -6.76 -1.93
CA ASP A 89 1.78 -6.57 -3.38
C ASP A 89 2.12 -5.13 -3.78
N MET A 90 1.51 -4.14 -3.12
CA MET A 90 1.79 -2.73 -3.43
C MET A 90 3.26 -2.37 -3.16
N ALA A 91 3.89 -2.97 -2.15
CA ALA A 91 5.31 -2.78 -1.88
C ALA A 91 6.20 -3.38 -3.00
N GLU A 92 5.85 -4.55 -3.52
CA GLU A 92 6.53 -5.13 -4.69
C GLU A 92 6.28 -4.32 -5.97
N GLU A 93 5.04 -3.91 -6.22
CA GLU A 93 4.67 -3.05 -7.35
C GLU A 93 5.50 -1.74 -7.32
N ASN A 94 5.61 -1.11 -6.14
CA ASN A 94 6.38 0.12 -5.99
C ASN A 94 7.89 -0.08 -6.25
N PHE A 95 8.44 -1.26 -5.97
CA PHE A 95 9.82 -1.59 -6.35
C PHE A 95 10.02 -1.57 -7.87
N TYR A 96 9.12 -2.22 -8.61
CA TYR A 96 9.19 -2.26 -10.08
C TYR A 96 8.93 -0.87 -10.69
N GLU A 97 7.98 -0.12 -10.13
CA GLU A 97 7.70 1.27 -10.55
C GLU A 97 8.95 2.15 -10.41
N MET A 98 9.60 2.15 -9.24
CA MET A 98 10.80 2.94 -8.99
C MET A 98 12.02 2.49 -9.81
N ARG A 99 12.08 1.23 -10.22
CA ARG A 99 13.19 0.68 -11.00
C ARG A 99 13.06 0.97 -12.50
N ASP A 100 11.86 0.75 -13.05
CA ASP A 100 11.65 0.67 -14.50
C ASP A 100 10.85 1.84 -15.07
N ALA A 101 9.86 2.37 -14.33
CA ALA A 101 8.86 3.30 -14.88
C ALA A 101 9.27 4.78 -14.80
N VAL A 102 10.28 5.14 -14.01
CA VAL A 102 10.68 6.55 -13.80
C VAL A 102 11.16 7.22 -15.10
N ALA A 103 11.63 6.43 -16.08
CA ALA A 103 12.05 6.92 -17.38
C ALA A 103 10.92 6.93 -18.44
N ASP A 104 9.72 6.43 -18.13
CA ASP A 104 8.60 6.38 -19.07
C ASP A 104 7.85 7.73 -19.12
N GLU A 105 7.71 8.30 -20.31
CA GLU A 105 7.07 9.62 -20.51
C GLU A 105 5.58 9.62 -20.13
N THR A 106 4.88 8.51 -20.37
CA THR A 106 3.45 8.38 -20.01
C THR A 106 3.29 8.35 -18.50
N PHE A 107 4.15 7.60 -17.82
CA PHE A 107 4.20 7.54 -16.37
C PHE A 107 4.53 8.89 -15.73
N GLN A 108 5.48 9.65 -16.29
CA GLN A 108 5.80 11.00 -15.83
C GLN A 108 4.60 11.95 -15.97
N LYS A 109 3.90 11.93 -17.12
CA LYS A 109 2.65 12.69 -17.32
C LYS A 109 1.58 12.27 -16.32
N LYS A 110 1.42 10.97 -16.07
CA LYS A 110 0.48 10.44 -15.08
C LYS A 110 0.79 10.92 -13.67
N ARG A 111 2.07 10.95 -13.27
CA ARG A 111 2.50 11.51 -11.97
C ARG A 111 2.21 13.01 -11.84
N GLN A 112 2.44 13.77 -12.91
CA GLN A 112 2.10 15.19 -12.96
C GLN A 112 0.59 15.41 -12.82
N LEU A 113 -0.22 14.60 -13.52
CA LEU A 113 -1.68 14.64 -13.42
C LEU A 113 -2.18 14.29 -12.02
N GLU A 114 -1.66 13.23 -11.39
CA GLU A 114 -1.97 12.89 -9.99
C GLU A 114 -1.69 14.07 -9.06
N THR A 115 -0.53 14.71 -9.20
CA THR A 115 -0.13 15.86 -8.38
C THR A 115 -1.08 17.04 -8.56
N LEU A 116 -1.49 17.34 -9.79
CA LEU A 116 -2.45 18.40 -10.08
C LEU A 116 -3.83 18.09 -9.48
N LEU A 117 -4.31 16.84 -9.60
CA LEU A 117 -5.59 16.42 -9.02
C LEU A 117 -5.57 16.55 -7.50
N GLU A 118 -4.51 16.11 -6.82
CA GLU A 118 -4.36 16.22 -5.36
C GLU A 118 -4.28 17.68 -4.88
N GLN A 119 -3.63 18.57 -5.65
CA GLN A 119 -3.54 19.99 -5.31
C GLN A 119 -4.85 20.75 -5.56
N THR A 120 -5.65 20.30 -6.53
CA THR A 120 -6.87 20.99 -6.97
C THR A 120 -8.09 20.52 -6.20
N PHE A 121 -8.20 19.22 -5.91
CA PHE A 121 -9.41 18.59 -5.39
C PHE A 121 -9.16 17.91 -4.04
N PRO A 122 -9.68 18.46 -2.93
CA PRO A 122 -9.52 17.87 -1.60
C PRO A 122 -10.13 16.48 -1.43
N ASP A 123 -11.05 16.09 -2.32
CA ASP A 123 -11.71 14.79 -2.34
C ASP A 123 -11.01 13.74 -3.23
N TYR A 124 -9.96 14.14 -3.96
CA TYR A 124 -9.12 13.21 -4.71
C TYR A 124 -7.95 12.72 -3.86
N PHE A 125 -7.69 11.41 -3.90
CA PHE A 125 -6.56 10.78 -3.25
C PHE A 125 -5.88 9.85 -4.25
N SER A 126 -4.57 10.02 -4.48
CA SER A 126 -3.78 9.01 -5.21
C SER A 126 -3.70 7.72 -4.41
N LYS A 127 -3.25 6.63 -5.07
CA LYS A 127 -2.94 5.35 -4.39
C LYS A 127 -2.00 5.56 -3.19
N TYR A 128 -0.95 6.36 -3.36
CA TYR A 128 0.00 6.65 -2.29
C TYR A 128 -0.65 7.38 -1.11
N SER A 129 -1.48 8.38 -1.40
CA SER A 129 -2.19 9.16 -0.38
C SER A 129 -3.20 8.29 0.39
N MET A 130 -3.94 7.43 -0.33
CA MET A 130 -4.84 6.43 0.26
C MET A 130 -4.13 5.47 1.21
N VAL A 131 -2.93 5.00 0.87
CA VAL A 131 -2.18 4.06 1.72
C VAL A 131 -1.49 4.75 2.90
N THR A 132 -1.00 5.98 2.71
CA THR A 132 -0.13 6.65 3.70
C THR A 132 -0.89 7.51 4.70
N PHE A 133 -1.99 8.14 4.27
CA PHE A 133 -2.65 9.19 5.05
C PHE A 133 -4.12 8.88 5.42
N ARG A 134 -4.66 7.73 4.99
CA ARG A 134 -6.05 7.33 5.25
C ARG A 134 -6.13 6.05 6.09
N GLU A 135 -6.01 6.21 7.41
CA GLU A 135 -6.14 5.09 8.36
C GLU A 135 -7.54 4.44 8.38
N ASP A 136 -8.54 5.14 7.86
CA ASP A 136 -9.92 4.66 7.74
C ASP A 136 -10.12 3.73 6.53
N LEU A 137 -9.15 3.67 5.60
CA LEU A 137 -9.26 2.91 4.37
C LEU A 137 -8.41 1.62 4.43
N PRO A 138 -9.03 0.43 4.32
CA PRO A 138 -8.28 -0.82 4.28
C PRO A 138 -7.32 -0.88 3.08
N TYR A 139 -6.11 -1.42 3.26
CA TYR A 139 -5.12 -1.58 2.19
C TYR A 139 -5.66 -2.31 0.96
N ALA A 140 -6.53 -3.32 1.13
CA ALA A 140 -7.15 -4.03 0.02
C ALA A 140 -8.03 -3.10 -0.85
N THR A 141 -8.81 -2.24 -0.19
CA THR A 141 -9.64 -1.23 -0.86
C THR A 141 -8.78 -0.15 -1.53
N ALA A 142 -7.72 0.31 -0.85
CA ALA A 142 -6.77 1.28 -1.41
C ALA A 142 -6.08 0.73 -2.67
N LYS A 143 -5.68 -0.55 -2.65
CA LYS A 143 -5.09 -1.24 -3.80
C LYS A 143 -6.07 -1.32 -4.97
N GLU A 144 -7.31 -1.75 -4.73
CA GLU A 144 -8.33 -1.88 -5.78
C GLU A 144 -8.63 -0.53 -6.45
N LYS A 145 -8.96 0.49 -5.64
CA LYS A 145 -9.23 1.85 -6.12
C LYS A 145 -8.03 2.45 -6.83
N GLY A 146 -6.84 2.34 -6.22
CA GLY A 146 -5.61 2.87 -6.76
C GLY A 146 -5.24 2.22 -8.10
N ASN A 147 -5.49 0.92 -8.28
CA ASN A 147 -5.26 0.23 -9.54
C ASN A 147 -6.26 0.65 -10.62
N ALA A 148 -7.51 0.94 -10.26
CA ALA A 148 -8.49 1.47 -11.19
C ALA A 148 -8.14 2.89 -11.64
N GLN A 149 -7.77 3.76 -10.68
CA GLN A 149 -7.27 5.10 -10.97
C GLN A 149 -6.03 5.06 -11.87
N ASP A 150 -5.04 4.23 -11.54
CA ASP A 150 -3.79 4.14 -12.29
C ASP A 150 -4.03 3.76 -13.75
N ARG A 151 -4.89 2.75 -14.01
CA ARG A 151 -5.28 2.37 -15.38
C ARG A 151 -5.92 3.52 -16.15
N LEU A 152 -6.88 4.20 -15.53
CA LEU A 152 -7.59 5.33 -16.15
C LEU A 152 -6.63 6.48 -16.48
N LEU A 153 -5.78 6.85 -15.53
CA LEU A 153 -4.84 7.97 -15.72
C LEU A 153 -3.76 7.62 -16.76
N MET A 154 -3.26 6.39 -16.77
CA MET A 154 -2.33 5.92 -17.80
C MET A 154 -2.98 5.96 -19.20
N GLU A 155 -4.24 5.53 -19.33
CA GLU A 155 -4.98 5.61 -20.59
C GLU A 155 -5.11 7.05 -21.08
N ILE A 156 -5.55 7.97 -20.21
CA ILE A 156 -5.66 9.41 -20.53
C ILE A 156 -4.31 9.98 -20.94
N CYS A 157 -3.25 9.71 -20.17
CA CYS A 157 -1.92 10.25 -20.42
C CYS A 157 -1.24 9.69 -21.67
N SER A 158 -1.64 8.50 -22.15
CA SER A 158 -1.11 7.91 -23.38
C SER A 158 -1.58 8.63 -24.65
N GLY A 159 -2.71 9.34 -24.59
CA GLY A 159 -3.33 10.01 -25.73
C GLY A 159 -3.08 11.51 -25.84
N ILE A 160 -2.26 12.08 -24.94
CA ILE A 160 -1.99 13.52 -24.88
C ILE A 160 -0.48 13.81 -24.88
N ASP A 161 -0.10 15.02 -25.32
CA ASP A 161 1.29 15.47 -25.25
C ASP A 161 1.58 16.25 -23.96
N ASP A 162 0.64 17.08 -23.49
CA ASP A 162 0.77 17.89 -22.28
C ASP A 162 -0.43 17.73 -21.34
N VAL A 163 -0.15 17.52 -20.05
CA VAL A 163 -1.16 17.39 -18.98
C VAL A 163 -1.94 18.69 -18.79
N SER A 164 -1.34 19.84 -19.12
CA SER A 164 -1.98 21.16 -18.98
C SER A 164 -3.21 21.36 -19.89
N GLU A 165 -3.36 20.53 -20.93
CA GLU A 165 -4.48 20.55 -21.86
C GLU A 165 -5.74 19.86 -21.31
N LEU A 166 -5.62 19.11 -20.20
CA LEU A 166 -6.72 18.36 -19.61
C LEU A 166 -7.65 19.25 -18.78
N ASP A 167 -8.96 19.06 -18.92
CA ASP A 167 -9.93 19.55 -17.95
C ASP A 167 -9.93 18.64 -16.72
N LEU A 168 -9.32 19.13 -15.64
CA LEU A 168 -9.21 18.39 -14.38
C LEU A 168 -10.57 18.01 -13.78
N ASN A 169 -11.64 18.78 -14.02
CA ASN A 169 -12.99 18.40 -13.54
C ASN A 169 -13.52 17.19 -14.30
N GLU A 170 -13.33 17.14 -15.63
CA GLU A 170 -13.76 15.99 -16.42
C GLU A 170 -12.98 14.72 -16.01
N VAL A 171 -11.67 14.86 -15.77
CA VAL A 171 -10.85 13.76 -15.27
C VAL A 171 -11.34 13.28 -13.90
N LEU A 172 -11.65 14.20 -12.98
CA LEU A 172 -12.16 13.85 -11.66
C LEU A 172 -13.51 13.13 -11.72
N GLU A 173 -14.43 13.57 -12.58
CA GLU A 173 -15.72 12.89 -12.75
C GLU A 173 -15.54 11.47 -13.28
N LYS A 174 -14.61 11.24 -14.21
CA LYS A 174 -14.25 9.88 -14.65
C LYS A 174 -13.70 9.04 -13.50
N VAL A 175 -12.81 9.60 -12.68
CA VAL A 175 -12.27 8.92 -11.48
C VAL A 175 -13.37 8.57 -10.47
N LYS A 176 -14.42 9.39 -10.33
CA LYS A 176 -15.53 9.11 -9.40
C LYS A 176 -16.47 8.00 -9.87
N THR A 177 -16.40 7.61 -11.15
CA THR A 177 -17.28 6.60 -11.74
C THR A 177 -16.73 5.18 -11.67
N ILE A 178 -15.47 5.01 -11.26
CA ILE A 178 -14.76 3.73 -11.11
C ILE A 178 -14.67 3.31 -9.65
#